data_AF-A0A2S3U1X0-F1
#
_entry.id   AF-A0A2S3U1X0-F1
#
_cell.length_a   1.000
_cell.length_b   1.000
_cell.length_c   1.000
_cell.angle_alpha   90.00
_cell.angle_beta   90.00
_cell.angle_gamma   90.00
#
_symmetry.space_group_name_H-M   'P 1'
#
loop_
_entity.id
_entity.type
_entity.pdbx_description
1 polymer ?
#
loop_
_entity_poly.entity_id
_entity_poly.type
_entity_poly.pdbx_seq_one_letter_code
_entity_poly.pdbx_strand_id
1 'polypeptide(L)'
;MEKFLKMNEGLRSRIPNHFMFEDYTPQELIEIGWNDLKAKNYIVDKTAYTDLVMHNFNVSHDHSNGRWVRNLNERLIRKFAVRVAGQQGEDLSAIKQQDIDAAML
;
A
#
# COMPACT_ATOMS: atom_id res chain seq x y z
N MET A 1 -11.41 -0.95 18.70
CA MET A 1 -11.08 -0.51 20.07
C MET A 1 -12.31 -0.43 20.98
N GLU A 2 -13.35 0.32 20.63
CA GLU A 2 -14.53 0.54 21.50
C GLU A 2 -15.21 -0.75 21.99
N LYS A 3 -15.38 -1.75 21.12
CA LYS A 3 -15.96 -3.05 21.50
C LYS A 3 -15.16 -3.76 22.61
N PHE A 4 -13.83 -3.66 22.58
CA PHE A 4 -12.96 -4.27 23.59
C PHE A 4 -13.08 -3.56 24.96
N LEU A 5 -13.14 -2.22 24.96
CA LEU A 5 -13.31 -1.44 26.18
C LEU A 5 -14.68 -1.66 26.84
N LYS A 6 -15.72 -1.99 26.06
CA LYS A 6 -17.06 -2.34 26.58
C LYS A 6 -17.12 -3.70 27.28
N MET A 7 -16.13 -4.58 27.10
CA MET A 7 -16.12 -5.91 27.74
C MET A 7 -15.71 -5.86 29.21
N ASN A 8 -15.10 -4.76 29.68
CA ASN A 8 -14.72 -4.59 31.08
C ASN A 8 -14.72 -3.10 31.47
N GLU A 9 -15.70 -2.68 32.25
CA GLU A 9 -15.85 -1.28 32.69
C GLU A 9 -14.63 -0.78 33.49
N GLY A 10 -13.94 -1.67 34.22
CA GLY A 10 -12.73 -1.36 34.95
C GLY A 10 -11.51 -1.04 34.07
N LEU A 11 -11.53 -1.41 32.79
CA LEU A 11 -10.50 -0.98 31.83
C LEU A 11 -10.69 0.47 31.40
N ARG A 12 -11.94 0.93 31.25
CA ARG A 12 -12.24 2.31 30.85
C ARG A 12 -11.80 3.31 31.91
N SER A 13 -11.95 3.00 33.20
CA SER A 13 -11.51 3.90 34.27
C SER A 13 -9.98 4.01 34.40
N ARG A 14 -9.23 3.01 33.93
CA ARG A 14 -7.76 2.97 34.00
C ARG A 14 -7.07 3.53 32.75
N ILE A 15 -7.82 3.81 31.68
CA ILE A 15 -7.32 4.39 30.43
C ILE A 15 -8.04 5.72 30.20
N PRO A 16 -7.64 6.81 30.91
CA PRO A 16 -8.35 8.08 30.85
C PRO A 16 -8.17 8.81 29.51
N ASN A 17 -7.08 8.53 28.79
CA ASN A 17 -6.78 9.15 27.51
C ASN A 17 -7.18 8.23 26.37
N HIS A 18 -8.05 8.73 25.50
CA HIS A 18 -8.47 8.02 24.29
C HIS A 18 -7.98 8.78 23.06
N PHE A 19 -7.18 8.11 22.24
CA PHE A 19 -6.75 8.60 20.94
C PHE A 19 -7.44 7.78 19.87
N MET A 20 -8.13 8.46 18.95
CA MET A 20 -8.68 7.84 17.76
C MET A 20 -7.62 7.91 16.66
N PHE A 21 -7.23 6.75 16.16
CA PHE A 21 -6.37 6.65 14.98
C PHE A 21 -7.29 6.41 13.80
N GLU A 22 -7.41 7.43 12.95
CA GLU A 22 -8.19 7.34 11.72
C GLU A 22 -7.44 6.48 10.69
N ASP A 23 -8.21 5.81 9.83
CA ASP A 23 -7.64 5.12 8.68
C ASP A 23 -7.09 6.13 7.68
N TYR A 24 -6.07 5.73 6.91
CA TYR A 24 -5.55 6.59 5.86
C TYR A 24 -6.56 6.70 4.72
N THR A 25 -6.68 7.90 4.18
CA THR A 25 -7.38 8.14 2.91
C THR A 25 -6.65 7.45 1.76
N PRO A 26 -7.34 7.15 0.63
CA PRO A 26 -6.70 6.63 -0.56
C PRO A 26 -5.53 7.50 -1.04
N GLN A 27 -5.66 8.82 -0.95
CA GLN A 27 -4.61 9.78 -1.30
C GLN A 27 -3.37 9.64 -0.41
N GLU A 28 -3.55 9.47 0.89
CA GLU A 28 -2.44 9.23 1.81
C GLU A 28 -1.77 7.87 1.53
N LEU A 29 -2.56 6.83 1.23
CA LEU A 29 -2.01 5.52 0.85
C LEU A 29 -1.16 5.63 -0.43
N ILE A 30 -1.62 6.39 -1.44
CA ILE A 30 -0.83 6.67 -2.65
C ILE A 30 0.51 7.29 -2.29
N GLU A 31 0.53 8.35 -1.46
CA GLU A 31 1.79 9.01 -1.09
C GLU A 31 2.71 8.10 -0.28
N ILE A 32 2.17 7.33 0.68
CA ILE A 32 2.94 6.38 1.48
C ILE A 32 3.60 5.34 0.58
N GLY A 33 2.82 4.71 -0.30
CA GLY A 33 3.30 3.67 -1.19
C GLY A 33 4.26 4.19 -2.26
N TRP A 34 4.00 5.38 -2.80
CA TRP A 34 4.89 6.05 -3.75
C TRP A 34 6.26 6.36 -3.13
N ASN A 35 6.25 6.91 -1.91
CA ASN A 35 7.48 7.22 -1.20
C ASN A 35 8.27 5.95 -0.83
N ASP A 36 7.58 4.84 -0.52
CA ASP A 36 8.21 3.54 -0.29
C ASP A 36 8.93 3.01 -1.55
N LEU A 37 8.32 3.13 -2.74
CA LEU A 37 8.98 2.76 -4.00
C LEU A 37 10.21 3.62 -4.27
N LYS A 38 10.09 4.94 -4.09
CA LYS A 38 11.22 5.88 -4.26
C LYS A 38 12.35 5.60 -3.27
N ALA A 39 12.04 5.31 -2.00
CA ALA A 39 13.05 4.98 -0.99
C ALA A 39 13.82 3.70 -1.34
N LYS A 40 13.21 2.80 -2.11
CA LYS A 40 13.82 1.58 -2.67
C LYS A 40 14.53 1.81 -4.01
N ASN A 41 14.64 3.07 -4.45
CA ASN A 41 15.21 3.49 -5.73
C ASN A 41 14.46 2.98 -6.97
N TYR A 42 13.16 2.69 -6.86
CA TYR A 42 12.33 2.43 -8.03
C TYR A 42 11.83 3.74 -8.65
N ILE A 43 11.83 3.76 -9.98
CA ILE A 43 11.21 4.81 -10.79
C ILE A 43 9.93 4.23 -11.37
N VAL A 44 8.83 4.93 -11.18
CA VAL A 44 7.50 4.55 -11.65
C VAL A 44 6.80 5.83 -12.12
N ASP A 45 5.78 5.72 -12.97
CA ASP A 45 4.93 6.87 -13.29
C ASP A 45 3.90 7.09 -12.17
N LYS A 46 3.78 8.33 -11.67
CA LYS A 46 2.93 8.61 -10.51
C LYS A 46 1.44 8.44 -10.82
N THR A 47 1.03 8.83 -12.03
CA THR A 47 -0.37 8.71 -12.45
C THR A 47 -0.77 7.24 -12.57
N ALA A 48 0.05 6.42 -13.25
CA ALA A 48 -0.19 4.98 -13.36
C ALA A 48 -0.21 4.28 -11.99
N TYR A 49 0.68 4.69 -11.07
CA TYR A 49 0.67 4.16 -9.71
C TYR A 49 -0.57 4.58 -8.92
N THR A 50 -1.03 5.83 -9.07
CA THR A 50 -2.28 6.31 -8.50
C THR A 50 -3.46 5.45 -8.96
N ASP A 51 -3.57 5.19 -10.26
CA ASP A 51 -4.65 4.37 -10.82
C ASP A 51 -4.63 2.94 -10.27
N LEU A 52 -3.44 2.35 -10.13
CA LEU A 52 -3.24 1.04 -9.52
C LEU A 52 -3.74 0.98 -8.07
N VAL A 53 -3.35 1.97 -7.27
CA VAL A 53 -3.76 2.04 -5.86
C VAL A 53 -5.27 2.24 -5.76
N MET A 54 -5.84 3.17 -6.53
CA MET A 54 -7.27 3.47 -6.50
C MET A 54 -8.11 2.25 -6.90
N HIS A 55 -7.76 1.59 -8.01
CA HIS A 55 -8.47 0.39 -8.48
C HIS A 55 -8.41 -0.72 -7.44
N ASN A 56 -7.20 -1.09 -7.00
CA ASN A 56 -7.02 -2.22 -6.09
C ASN A 56 -7.62 -1.96 -4.71
N PHE A 57 -7.55 -0.73 -4.20
CA PHE A 57 -8.12 -0.38 -2.91
C PHE A 57 -9.64 -0.49 -2.96
N ASN A 58 -10.27 0.03 -4.02
CA ASN A 58 -11.73 0.03 -4.18
C ASN A 58 -12.33 -1.39 -4.29
N VAL A 59 -11.58 -2.36 -4.84
CA VAL A 59 -12.03 -3.76 -4.93
C VAL A 59 -11.56 -4.62 -3.74
N SER A 60 -10.71 -4.08 -2.85
CA SER A 60 -10.19 -4.82 -1.71
C SER A 60 -11.19 -4.86 -0.56
N HIS A 61 -11.20 -5.98 0.16
CA HIS A 61 -11.86 -6.08 1.46
C HIS A 61 -10.86 -5.85 2.61
N ASP A 62 -9.55 -5.78 2.32
CA ASP A 62 -8.50 -5.52 3.30
C ASP A 62 -8.20 -4.02 3.38
N HIS A 63 -8.48 -3.43 4.55
CA HIS A 63 -8.24 -2.02 4.84
C HIS A 63 -7.15 -1.85 5.91
N SER A 64 -6.13 -2.72 5.91
CA SER A 64 -5.01 -2.68 6.87
C SER A 64 -4.03 -1.51 6.69
N ASN A 65 -4.46 -0.42 6.04
CA ASN A 65 -3.72 0.84 5.88
C ASN A 65 -2.33 0.65 5.27
N GLY A 66 -1.27 1.14 5.95
CA GLY A 66 0.11 1.06 5.46
C GLY A 66 0.57 -0.37 5.14
N ARG A 67 0.01 -1.39 5.82
CA ARG A 67 0.30 -2.79 5.51
C ARG A 67 -0.23 -3.16 4.13
N TRP A 68 -1.44 -2.72 3.82
CA TRP A 68 -2.09 -2.99 2.54
C TRP A 68 -1.28 -2.42 1.37
N VAL A 69 -0.89 -1.14 1.42
CA VAL A 69 -0.14 -0.53 0.32
C VAL A 69 1.28 -1.10 0.18
N ARG A 70 1.93 -1.48 1.29
CA ARG A 70 3.21 -2.20 1.25
C ARG A 70 3.07 -3.54 0.52
N ASN A 71 2.02 -4.31 0.81
CA ASN A 71 1.77 -5.59 0.16
C ASN A 71 1.48 -5.41 -1.35
N LEU A 72 0.78 -4.34 -1.73
CA LEU A 72 0.58 -3.95 -3.12
C LEU A 72 1.92 -3.66 -3.82
N ASN A 73 2.79 -2.85 -3.20
CA ASN A 73 4.13 -2.55 -3.73
C ASN A 73 4.97 -3.82 -3.90
N GLU A 74 4.97 -4.71 -2.92
CA GLU A 74 5.69 -5.99 -3.02
C GLU A 74 5.17 -6.84 -4.19
N ARG A 75 3.86 -6.83 -4.45
CA ARG A 75 3.29 -7.51 -5.62
C ARG A 75 3.76 -6.85 -6.92
N LEU A 76 3.72 -5.53 -7.01
CA LEU A 76 4.20 -4.77 -8.16
C LEU A 76 5.67 -5.07 -8.45
N ILE A 77 6.53 -5.03 -7.42
CA ILE A 77 7.96 -5.34 -7.53
C ILE A 77 8.17 -6.78 -8.00
N ARG A 78 7.36 -7.75 -7.56
CA ARG A 78 7.44 -9.13 -8.07
C ARG A 78 7.10 -9.22 -9.56
N LYS A 79 6.09 -8.48 -10.03
CA LYS A 79 5.72 -8.43 -11.46
C LYS A 79 6.84 -7.82 -12.30
N PHE A 80 7.38 -6.71 -11.83
CA PHE A 80 8.59 -6.08 -12.37
C PHE A 80 9.76 -7.06 -12.44
N ALA A 81 10.07 -7.77 -11.36
CA ALA A 81 11.19 -8.70 -11.29
C ALA A 81 11.07 -9.85 -12.31
N VAL A 82 9.87 -10.40 -12.48
CA VAL A 82 9.61 -11.44 -13.49
C VAL A 82 9.88 -10.92 -14.90
N ARG A 83 9.48 -9.68 -15.20
CA ARG A 83 9.76 -9.06 -16.49
C ARG A 83 11.25 -8.90 -16.75
N VAL A 84 12.00 -8.30 -15.82
CA VAL A 84 13.41 -7.96 -16.05
C VAL A 84 14.34 -9.19 -16.00
N ALA A 85 13.96 -10.26 -15.27
CA ALA A 85 14.77 -11.47 -15.16
C ALA A 85 15.05 -12.17 -16.50
N GLY A 86 14.22 -11.92 -17.53
CA GLY A 86 14.36 -12.54 -18.85
C GLY A 86 14.99 -11.65 -19.93
N GLN A 87 15.41 -10.42 -19.62
CA GLN A 87 15.77 -9.41 -20.62
C GLN A 87 17.16 -8.82 -20.35
N GLN A 88 18.05 -8.84 -21.36
CA GLN A 88 19.36 -8.18 -21.28
C GLN A 88 19.23 -6.68 -21.57
N GLY A 89 19.92 -5.85 -20.78
CA GLY A 89 20.00 -4.40 -20.99
C GLY A 89 18.80 -3.59 -20.48
N GLU A 90 17.89 -4.21 -19.72
CA GLU A 90 16.78 -3.50 -19.08
C GLU A 90 17.24 -2.69 -17.87
N ASP A 91 16.57 -1.56 -17.64
CA ASP A 91 16.73 -0.75 -16.43
C ASP A 91 16.12 -1.48 -15.23
N LEU A 92 16.96 -1.83 -14.27
CA LEU A 92 16.59 -2.57 -13.05
C LEU A 92 15.86 -1.72 -12.00
N SER A 93 15.59 -0.45 -12.30
CA SER A 93 14.87 0.48 -11.44
C SER A 93 13.53 0.96 -12.03
N ALA A 94 13.33 0.86 -13.35
CA ALA A 94 12.17 1.43 -14.03
C ALA A 94 10.99 0.44 -14.10
N ILE A 95 9.98 0.67 -13.26
CA ILE A 95 8.67 0.03 -13.32
C ILE A 95 7.88 0.65 -14.47
N LYS A 96 7.47 -0.18 -15.43
CA LYS A 96 6.77 0.22 -16.66
C LYS A 96 5.27 -0.06 -16.53
N GLN A 97 4.47 0.52 -17.43
CA GLN A 97 3.01 0.33 -17.45
C GLN A 97 2.60 -1.15 -17.43
N GLN A 98 3.28 -2.02 -18.18
CA GLN A 98 2.99 -3.46 -18.17
C GLN A 98 3.16 -4.14 -16.80
N ASP A 99 4.04 -3.61 -15.93
CA ASP A 99 4.19 -4.13 -14.57
C ASP A 99 3.01 -3.69 -13.68
N ILE A 100 2.53 -2.46 -13.90
CA ILE A 100 1.35 -1.89 -13.25
C ILE A 100 0.11 -2.70 -13.64
N ASP A 101 -0.11 -2.92 -14.94
CA ASP A 101 -1.24 -3.68 -15.47
C ASP A 101 -1.24 -5.11 -14.92
N ALA A 102 -0.06 -5.75 -14.86
CA ALA A 102 0.10 -7.09 -14.29
C ALA A 102 -0.13 -7.15 -12.76
N ALA A 103 -0.18 -6.01 -12.09
CA ALA A 103 -0.42 -5.89 -10.64
C ALA A 103 -1.86 -5.45 -10.30
N MET A 104 -2.71 -5.15 -11.28
CA MET A 104 -4.15 -4.91 -11.08
C MET A 104 -4.87 -6.18 -10.62
N LEU A 105 -5.88 -6.03 -9.74
CA LEU A 105 -6.78 -7.08 -9.27
C LEU A 105 -7.99 -7.27 -10.19
#